data_AF-A0A4V5MY00-F1
#
_entry.id   AF-A0A4V5MY00-F1
#
_cell.length_a   1.000
_cell.length_b   1.000
_cell.length_c   1.000
_cell.angle_alpha   90.00
_cell.angle_beta   90.00
_cell.angle_gamma   90.00
#
_symmetry.space_group_name_H-M   'P 1'
#
loop_
_entity.id
_entity.type
_entity.pdbx_description
1 polymer ?
#
loop_
_entity_poly.entity_id
_entity_poly.type
_entity_poly.pdbx_seq_one_letter_code
_entity_poly.pdbx_strand_id
1 'polypeptide(L)'
;MGLTNDIETQSMLFEAAVPVTSVIVAALGQRDLSWPARWRLIYLLLILVSGESAQSEVDGGRPDLEVECQDAARPGIPLLYQELERESVSGCSDLALEILESLGEDPGQLIVARGGGGRR
;
A
#
# COMPACT_ATOMS: atom_id res chain seq x y z
N MET A 1 11.62 -1.56 19.76
CA MET A 1 12.03 -0.43 18.92
C MET A 1 11.34 -0.64 17.58
N GLY A 2 10.21 0.04 17.39
CA GLY A 2 9.32 -0.16 16.25
C GLY A 2 9.42 1.02 15.31
N LEU A 3 9.34 0.72 14.02
CA LEU A 3 9.36 1.65 12.88
C LEU A 3 8.28 2.74 12.94
N THR A 4 7.26 2.56 13.79
CA THR A 4 6.06 3.40 13.91
C THR A 4 6.30 4.83 14.46
N ASN A 5 7.53 5.23 14.80
CA ASN A 5 7.85 6.61 15.19
C ASN A 5 8.94 7.25 14.32
N ASP A 6 9.61 6.45 13.48
CA ASP A 6 10.68 6.94 12.60
C ASP A 6 10.16 7.17 11.17
N ILE A 7 8.96 6.65 10.85
CA ILE A 7 8.40 6.61 9.49
C ILE A 7 7.08 7.32 9.39
N GLU A 8 6.26 7.24 10.44
CA GLU A 8 4.98 7.89 10.51
C GLU A 8 4.71 8.31 11.96
N THR A 9 4.00 9.40 12.17
CA THR A 9 3.38 9.72 13.46
C THR A 9 2.05 10.42 13.21
N GLN A 10 0.93 9.82 13.64
CA GLN A 10 -0.42 10.37 13.44
C GLN A 10 -0.75 10.68 11.97
N SER A 11 -0.39 9.76 11.06
CA SER A 11 -0.51 9.86 9.60
C SER A 11 0.44 10.86 8.92
N MET A 12 1.40 11.42 9.65
CA MET A 12 2.42 12.33 9.10
C MET A 12 3.65 11.53 8.67
N LEU A 13 4.02 11.63 7.39
CA LEU A 13 5.16 10.94 6.78
C LEU A 13 6.46 11.70 7.02
N PHE A 14 7.53 10.95 7.23
CA PHE A 14 8.90 11.46 7.30
C PHE A 14 9.76 10.89 6.17
N GLU A 15 10.97 11.39 5.97
CA GLU A 15 11.90 10.94 4.93
C GLU A 15 12.04 9.40 4.82
N ALA A 16 11.98 8.69 5.95
CA ALA A 16 12.09 7.23 5.99
C ALA A 16 10.90 6.47 5.35
N ALA A 17 9.79 7.15 5.06
CA ALA A 17 8.61 6.56 4.42
C ALA A 17 8.94 5.93 3.07
N VAL A 18 9.67 6.64 2.20
CA VAL A 18 10.01 6.20 0.84
C VAL A 18 10.83 4.89 0.81
N PRO A 19 11.98 4.78 1.52
CA PRO A 19 12.74 3.53 1.54
C PRO A 19 11.96 2.39 2.22
N VAL A 20 11.09 2.69 3.19
CA VAL A 20 10.28 1.67 3.85
C VAL A 20 9.19 1.13 2.93
N THR A 21 8.57 2.00 2.12
CA THR A 21 7.66 1.57 1.05
C THR A 21 8.34 0.56 0.12
N SER A 22 9.57 0.83 -0.32
CA SER A 22 10.34 -0.10 -1.16
C SER A 22 10.61 -1.44 -0.46
N VAL A 23 10.95 -1.42 0.83
CA VAL A 23 11.19 -2.64 1.63
C VAL A 23 9.90 -3.45 1.78
N ILE A 24 8.76 -2.79 2.02
CA ILE A 24 7.46 -3.44 2.14
C ILE A 24 7.09 -4.14 0.83
N VAL A 25 7.23 -3.47 -0.32
CA VAL A 25 6.98 -4.07 -1.64
C VAL A 25 7.85 -5.30 -1.86
N ALA A 26 9.16 -5.22 -1.56
CA ALA A 26 10.07 -6.34 -1.68
C ALA A 26 9.70 -7.51 -0.74
N ALA A 27 9.22 -7.22 0.47
CA ALA A 27 8.78 -8.21 1.44
C ALA A 27 7.48 -8.90 1.04
N LEU A 28 6.52 -8.19 0.44
CA LEU A 28 5.27 -8.78 -0.07
C LEU A 28 5.50 -9.80 -1.19
N GLY A 29 6.58 -9.64 -1.96
CA GLY A 29 7.02 -10.59 -2.98
C GLY A 29 7.62 -11.88 -2.43
N GLN A 30 7.88 -11.98 -1.13
CA GLN A 30 8.41 -13.20 -0.51
C GLN A 30 7.32 -14.29 -0.41
N ARG A 31 7.68 -15.53 -0.74
CA ARG A 31 6.75 -16.67 -0.79
C ARG A 31 6.29 -17.13 0.59
N ASP A 32 7.15 -17.00 1.61
CA ASP A 32 6.95 -17.58 2.94
C ASP A 32 6.50 -16.56 4.00
N LEU A 33 5.88 -15.47 3.56
CA LEU A 33 5.39 -14.44 4.46
C LEU A 33 4.15 -14.94 5.22
N SER A 34 4.22 -14.97 6.55
CA SER A 34 3.08 -15.35 7.38
C SER A 34 1.89 -14.41 7.14
N TRP A 35 0.68 -14.95 7.27
CA TRP A 35 -0.54 -14.15 7.07
C TRP A 35 -0.60 -12.87 7.92
N PRO A 36 -0.34 -12.92 9.25
CA PRO A 36 -0.34 -11.70 10.07
C PRO A 36 0.70 -10.65 9.61
N ALA A 37 1.87 -11.10 9.16
CA ALA A 37 2.90 -10.21 8.64
C ALA A 37 2.45 -9.58 7.31
N ARG A 38 1.87 -10.37 6.40
CA ARG A 38 1.32 -9.89 5.13
C ARG A 38 0.25 -8.82 5.34
N TRP A 39 -0.73 -9.09 6.21
CA TRP A 39 -1.77 -8.12 6.55
C TRP A 39 -1.16 -6.82 7.13
N ARG A 40 -0.21 -6.94 8.06
CA ARG A 40 0.45 -5.76 8.65
C ARG A 40 1.24 -4.94 7.63
N LEU A 41 1.92 -5.60 6.68
CA LEU A 41 2.66 -4.94 5.62
C LEU A 41 1.74 -4.21 4.63
N ILE A 42 0.62 -4.84 4.24
CA ILE A 42 -0.38 -4.19 3.37
C ILE A 42 -0.99 -2.98 4.07
N TYR A 43 -1.35 -3.12 5.34
CA TYR A 43 -1.89 -2.00 6.13
C TYR A 43 -0.88 -0.85 6.27
N LEU A 44 0.40 -1.16 6.50
CA LEU A 44 1.46 -0.14 6.53
C LEU A 44 1.65 0.51 5.16
N LEU A 45 1.59 -0.26 4.08
CA LEU A 45 1.70 0.27 2.72
C LEU A 45 0.58 1.28 2.43
N LEU A 46 -0.66 1.00 2.85
CA LEU A 46 -1.77 1.94 2.73
C LEU A 46 -1.44 3.29 3.38
N ILE A 47 -1.00 3.27 4.64
CA ILE A 47 -0.63 4.50 5.36
C ILE A 47 0.44 5.31 4.60
N LEU A 48 1.41 4.65 3.98
CA LEU A 48 2.51 5.32 3.29
C LEU A 48 2.08 5.95 1.96
N VAL A 49 1.16 5.32 1.22
CA VAL A 49 0.71 5.83 -0.10
C VAL A 49 -0.44 6.82 0.01
N SER A 50 -1.12 6.87 1.17
CA SER A 50 -2.25 7.77 1.44
C SER A 50 -1.97 8.82 2.53
N GLY A 51 -0.76 8.82 3.09
CA GLY A 51 -0.37 9.75 4.15
C GLY A 51 -0.11 11.16 3.61
N GLU A 52 0.25 12.07 4.51
CA GLU A 52 0.66 13.44 4.16
C GLU A 52 2.05 13.72 4.73
N SER A 53 2.85 14.52 4.03
CA SER A 53 4.17 14.92 4.54
C SER A 53 4.06 15.67 5.87
N ALA A 54 4.93 15.34 6.83
CA ALA A 54 5.01 16.10 8.07
C ALA A 54 5.39 17.57 7.79
N GLN A 55 4.89 18.51 8.59
CA GLN A 55 5.21 19.95 8.41
C GLN A 55 6.72 20.23 8.37
N SER A 56 7.53 19.48 9.14
CA SER A 56 8.98 19.60 9.13
C SER A 56 9.61 19.22 7.78
N GLU A 57 9.03 18.26 7.06
CA GLU A 57 9.47 17.84 5.73
C GLU A 57 9.04 18.87 4.68
N VAL A 58 7.81 19.40 4.80
CA VAL A 58 7.31 20.52 3.98
C VAL A 58 8.24 21.72 4.10
N ASP A 59 8.59 22.12 5.32
CA ASP A 59 9.53 23.22 5.60
C ASP A 59 10.95 22.91 5.07
N GLY A 60 11.31 21.63 5.01
CA GLY A 60 12.54 21.11 4.42
C GLY A 60 12.54 21.00 2.89
N GLY A 61 11.42 21.33 2.22
CA GLY A 61 11.29 21.29 0.76
C GLY A 61 10.84 19.96 0.18
N ARG A 62 10.26 19.07 0.99
CA ARG A 62 9.68 17.77 0.57
C ARG A 62 8.19 17.70 0.90
N PRO A 63 7.34 18.47 0.21
CA PRO A 63 5.92 18.55 0.52
C PRO A 63 5.12 17.31 0.08
N ASP A 64 5.64 16.53 -0.86
CA ASP A 64 4.88 15.49 -1.59
C ASP A 64 5.43 14.06 -1.34
N LEU A 65 5.78 13.71 -0.10
CA LEU A 65 6.31 12.38 0.26
C LEU A 65 5.34 11.24 -0.07
N GLU A 66 4.04 11.51 -0.08
CA GLU A 66 3.03 10.56 -0.52
C GLU A 66 3.19 10.19 -1.99
N VAL A 67 3.55 11.15 -2.86
CA VAL A 67 3.82 10.90 -4.28
C VAL A 67 5.09 10.07 -4.43
N GLU A 68 6.14 10.40 -3.66
CA GLU A 68 7.38 9.61 -3.65
C GLU A 68 7.12 8.17 -3.17
N CYS A 69 6.25 7.99 -2.17
CA CYS A 69 5.84 6.66 -1.70
C CYS A 69 5.01 5.92 -2.74
N GLN A 70 4.07 6.60 -3.42
CA GLN A 70 3.30 6.00 -4.51
C GLN A 70 4.22 5.49 -5.62
N ASP A 71 5.19 6.29 -6.05
CA ASP A 71 6.17 5.88 -7.06
C ASP A 71 7.03 4.69 -6.61
N ALA A 72 7.45 4.67 -5.35
CA ALA A 72 8.14 3.52 -4.75
C ALA A 72 7.25 2.27 -4.63
N ALA A 73 5.92 2.43 -4.53
CA ALA A 73 4.95 1.36 -4.42
C ALA A 73 4.54 0.75 -5.78
N ARG A 74 4.69 1.50 -6.90
CA ARG A 74 4.29 1.04 -8.26
C ARG A 74 4.80 -0.35 -8.65
N PRO A 75 6.05 -0.76 -8.35
CA PRO A 75 6.51 -2.12 -8.66
C PRO A 75 5.69 -3.22 -7.98
N GLY A 76 4.98 -2.90 -6.90
CA GLY A 76 4.13 -3.82 -6.13
C GLY A 76 2.72 -4.02 -6.71
N ILE A 77 2.29 -3.27 -7.72
CA ILE A 77 0.93 -3.36 -8.31
C ILE A 77 0.53 -4.82 -8.65
N PRO A 78 1.37 -5.64 -9.32
CA PRO A 78 1.01 -7.03 -9.61
C PRO A 78 0.76 -7.88 -8.35
N LEU A 79 1.45 -7.58 -7.24
CA LEU A 79 1.26 -8.28 -5.96
C LEU A 79 -0.08 -7.89 -5.34
N LEU A 80 -0.47 -6.62 -5.41
CA LEU A 80 -1.74 -6.13 -4.88
C LEU A 80 -2.94 -6.74 -5.62
N TYR A 81 -2.86 -6.87 -6.95
CA TYR A 81 -3.86 -7.60 -7.72
C TYR A 81 -3.96 -9.09 -7.32
N GLN A 82 -2.83 -9.74 -6.99
CA GLN A 82 -2.86 -11.10 -6.44
C GLN A 82 -3.54 -11.15 -5.06
N GLU A 83 -3.41 -10.12 -4.22
CA GLU A 83 -4.14 -10.05 -2.94
C GLU A 83 -5.65 -9.92 -3.14
N LEU A 84 -6.10 -9.27 -4.22
CA LEU A 84 -7.53 -9.27 -4.59
C LEU A 84 -8.03 -10.65 -5.03
N GLU A 85 -7.16 -11.48 -5.61
CA GLU A 85 -7.48 -12.86 -6.02
C GLU A 85 -7.50 -13.84 -4.83
N ARG A 86 -6.80 -13.49 -3.76
CA ARG A 86 -6.75 -14.27 -2.52
C ARG A 86 -8.00 -13.98 -1.68
N GLU A 87 -9.18 -14.21 -2.25
CA GLU A 87 -10.52 -14.03 -1.64
C GLU A 87 -10.77 -14.81 -0.34
N SER A 88 -9.78 -15.56 0.17
CA SER A 88 -9.98 -16.53 1.24
C SER A 88 -10.02 -15.93 2.65
N VAL A 89 -9.61 -14.68 2.86
CA VAL A 89 -9.56 -14.07 4.20
C VAL A 89 -9.89 -12.56 4.15
N SER A 90 -10.95 -12.17 4.86
CA SER A 90 -11.48 -10.80 4.91
C SER A 90 -10.45 -9.79 5.44
N GLY A 91 -10.23 -8.71 4.70
CA GLY A 91 -9.52 -7.50 5.17
C GLY A 91 -8.28 -7.09 4.37
N CYS A 92 -7.56 -8.01 3.71
CA CYS A 92 -6.44 -7.62 2.84
C CYS A 92 -6.91 -7.08 1.49
N SER A 93 -8.02 -7.59 0.96
CA SER A 93 -8.55 -7.20 -0.35
C SER A 93 -9.04 -5.76 -0.35
N ASP A 94 -9.72 -5.31 0.72
CA ASP A 94 -10.17 -3.92 0.85
C ASP A 94 -8.98 -2.95 0.92
N LEU A 95 -7.97 -3.27 1.74
CA LEU A 95 -6.74 -2.47 1.82
C LEU A 95 -6.00 -2.44 0.47
N ALA A 96 -5.94 -3.57 -0.25
CA ALA A 96 -5.31 -3.63 -1.56
C ALA A 96 -6.05 -2.80 -2.62
N LEU A 97 -7.39 -2.71 -2.53
CA LEU A 97 -8.18 -1.82 -3.39
C LEU A 97 -7.84 -0.36 -3.14
N GLU A 98 -7.87 0.06 -1.87
CA GLU A 98 -7.56 1.44 -1.49
C GLU A 98 -6.14 1.85 -1.90
N ILE A 99 -5.16 0.94 -1.77
CA ILE A 99 -3.80 1.16 -2.26
C ILE A 99 -3.79 1.33 -3.79
N LEU A 100 -4.44 0.42 -4.54
CA LEU A 100 -4.48 0.49 -6.00
C LEU A 100 -5.12 1.80 -6.48
N GLU A 101 -6.21 2.25 -5.86
CA GLU A 101 -6.84 3.54 -6.13
C GLU A 101 -5.89 4.71 -5.86
N SER A 102 -5.15 4.67 -4.73
CA SER A 102 -4.14 5.68 -4.39
C SER A 102 -3.00 5.73 -5.41
N LEU A 103 -2.70 4.62 -6.09
CA LEU A 103 -1.68 4.54 -7.15
C LEU A 103 -2.20 4.98 -8.54
N GLY A 104 -3.50 5.28 -8.64
CA GLY A 104 -4.17 5.67 -9.88
C GLY A 104 -4.67 4.49 -10.72
N GLU A 105 -4.73 3.27 -10.16
CA GLU A 105 -5.30 2.10 -10.82
C GLU A 105 -6.84 2.09 -10.69
N ASP A 106 -7.54 1.44 -11.63
CA ASP A 106 -8.99 1.21 -11.58
C ASP A 106 -9.28 -0.29 -11.37
N PRO A 107 -9.16 -0.81 -10.13
CA PRO A 107 -9.44 -2.21 -9.84
C PRO A 107 -10.94 -2.55 -9.89
N GLY A 108 -11.82 -1.54 -9.88
CA GLY A 108 -13.27 -1.71 -9.96
C GLY A 108 -13.72 -2.42 -11.24
N GLN A 109 -13.05 -2.16 -12.37
CA GLN A 109 -13.32 -2.89 -13.63
C GLN A 109 -13.01 -4.39 -13.53
N LEU A 110 -11.98 -4.77 -12.77
CA LEU A 110 -11.59 -6.16 -12.58
C LEU A 110 -12.59 -6.92 -11.70
N ILE A 111 -13.11 -6.26 -10.65
CA ILE A 111 -14.17 -6.80 -9.78
C ILE A 111 -15.48 -6.95 -10.54
N VAL A 112 -15.87 -5.94 -11.33
CA VAL A 112 -17.10 -5.98 -12.14
C VAL A 112 -17.02 -7.05 -13.23
N ALA A 113 -15.87 -7.22 -13.88
CA ALA A 113 -15.62 -8.30 -14.84
C ALA A 113 -15.76 -9.69 -14.21
N ARG A 114 -15.41 -9.84 -12.92
CA ARG A 114 -15.59 -11.08 -12.15
C ARG A 114 -17.05 -11.31 -11.72
N GLY A 115 -17.73 -10.27 -11.23
CA GLY A 115 -19.13 -10.35 -10.81
C GLY A 115 -20.14 -10.50 -11.96
N GLY A 116 -19.75 -10.15 -13.19
CA GLY A 116 -20.61 -10.15 -14.39
C GLY A 116 -20.72 -11.48 -15.14
N GLY A 117 -19.99 -12.52 -14.74
CA GLY A 117 -19.97 -13.83 -15.43
C GLY A 117 -21.23 -14.70 -15.26
N GLY A 118 -22.23 -14.24 -14.52
CA GLY A 118 -23.47 -14.98 -14.25
C GLY A 118 -24.69 -14.35 -14.94
N ARG A 119 -24.85 -14.56 -16.25
CA ARG A 119 -26.15 -14.53 -16.96
C ARG A 119 -26.01 -14.98 -18.41
N ARG A 120 -26.16 -16.28 -18.66
CA ARG A 120 -26.89 -16.84 -19.82
C ARG A 120 -27.47 -18.20 -19.45
#